data_AF-A0A6C0F435-F1
#
_entry.id   AF-A0A6C0F435-F1
#
_cell.length_a   1.000
_cell.length_b   1.000
_cell.length_c   1.000
_cell.angle_alpha   90.00
_cell.angle_beta   90.00
_cell.angle_gamma   90.00
#
_symmetry.space_group_name_H-M   'P 1'
#
loop_
_entity.id
_entity.type
_entity.pdbx_description
1 polymer ?
#
loop_
_entity_poly.entity_id
_entity_poly.type
_entity_poly.pdbx_seq_one_letter_code
_entity_poly.pdbx_strand_id
1 'polypeptide(L)'
;MNIMNSPFDNIPPQEIQYFKEKVTRWVKVDNQVSELEKQIRELKNVRNKELEPEITAFMNKYNVKDLNTDNGKLRCQEFKTKKGLNKQNIAQNLAEFVAPEKLDDAVNRIITDRPIVLKYKIKKMKR
;
A
#
# COMPACT_ATOMS: atom_id res chain seq x y z
N MET A 1 1.41 18.02 46.90
CA MET A 1 0.96 17.05 45.87
C MET A 1 0.56 17.85 44.65
N ASN A 2 1.27 17.71 43.52
CA ASN A 2 0.88 18.37 42.27
C ASN A 2 -0.38 17.68 41.75
N ILE A 3 -1.50 18.37 41.82
CA ILE A 3 -2.73 17.98 41.14
C ILE A 3 -2.41 18.10 39.66
N MET A 4 -2.19 16.97 38.98
CA MET A 4 -2.19 16.95 37.53
C MET A 4 -3.61 17.34 37.10
N ASN A 5 -3.82 18.62 36.79
CA ASN A 5 -5.01 19.04 36.06
C ASN A 5 -5.03 18.23 34.78
N SER A 6 -6.12 17.49 34.58
CA SER A 6 -6.36 16.80 33.34
C SER A 6 -6.34 17.85 32.23
N PRO A 7 -5.68 17.62 31.07
CA PRO A 7 -5.69 18.57 29.96
C PRO A 7 -7.10 18.97 29.50
N PHE A 8 -8.10 18.18 29.89
CA PHE A 8 -9.51 18.36 29.61
C PHE A 8 -10.22 19.31 30.59
N ASP A 9 -9.63 19.65 31.73
CA ASP A 9 -10.26 20.48 32.77
C ASP A 9 -10.38 21.96 32.36
N ASN A 10 -9.54 22.41 31.42
CA ASN A 10 -9.55 23.78 30.89
C ASN A 10 -10.38 23.94 29.60
N ILE A 11 -11.05 22.87 29.13
CA ILE A 11 -11.77 22.89 27.85
C ILE A 11 -13.26 23.09 28.12
N PRO A 12 -13.95 24.00 27.41
CA PRO A 12 -15.39 24.18 27.56
C PRO A 12 -16.15 22.85 27.36
N PRO A 13 -17.13 22.50 28.23
CA PRO A 13 -17.84 21.23 28.12
C PRO A 13 -18.52 20.98 26.77
N GLN A 14 -18.97 22.06 26.11
CA GLN A 14 -19.56 22.01 24.76
C GLN A 14 -18.54 21.59 23.69
N GLU A 15 -17.31 22.09 23.78
CA GLU A 15 -16.22 21.72 22.86
C GLU A 15 -15.80 20.26 23.06
N ILE A 16 -15.75 19.80 24.32
CA ILE A 16 -15.48 18.40 24.65
C ILE A 16 -16.57 17.49 24.07
N GLN A 17 -17.85 17.87 24.22
CA GLN A 17 -18.96 17.09 23.70
C GLN A 17 -18.93 17.00 22.17
N TYR A 18 -18.73 18.13 21.49
CA TYR A 18 -18.59 18.16 20.03
C TYR A 18 -17.40 17.31 19.55
N PHE A 19 -16.26 17.39 20.24
CA PHE A 19 -15.10 16.57 19.94
C PHE A 19 -15.39 15.07 20.10
N LYS A 20 -16.04 14.67 21.20
CA LYS A 20 -16.43 13.26 21.44
C LYS A 20 -17.36 12.72 20.35
N GLU A 21 -18.30 13.52 19.88
CA GLU A 21 -19.20 13.13 18.78
C GLU A 21 -18.44 12.93 17.47
N LYS A 22 -17.51 13.85 17.14
CA LYS A 22 -16.67 13.73 15.96
C LYS A 22 -15.75 12.50 16.03
N VAL A 23 -15.12 12.25 17.17
CA VAL A 23 -14.29 11.06 17.39
C VAL A 23 -15.13 9.78 17.26
N THR A 24 -16.33 9.76 17.85
CA THR A 24 -17.23 8.61 17.76
C THR A 24 -17.64 8.33 16.31
N ARG A 25 -18.01 9.38 15.56
CA ARG A 25 -18.33 9.25 14.13
C ARG A 25 -17.12 8.82 13.32
N TRP A 26 -15.94 9.37 13.61
CA TRP A 26 -14.69 8.99 12.96
C TRP A 26 -14.41 7.50 13.15
N VAL A 27 -14.52 6.97 14.38
CA VAL A 27 -14.32 5.54 14.66
C VAL A 27 -15.33 4.65 13.91
N LYS A 28 -16.60 5.08 13.83
CA LYS A 28 -17.62 4.35 13.06
C LYS A 28 -17.26 4.28 11.57
N VAL A 29 -16.90 5.41 10.98
CA VAL A 29 -16.50 5.49 9.57
C VAL A 29 -15.20 4.69 9.33
N ASP A 30 -14.21 4.81 10.21
CA ASP A 30 -12.95 4.05 10.14
C ASP A 30 -13.18 2.53 10.14
N ASN A 31 -14.07 2.04 11.01
CA ASN A 31 -14.42 0.61 11.03
C ASN A 31 -15.14 0.17 9.74
N GLN A 32 -16.04 1.00 9.19
CA GLN A 32 -16.72 0.70 7.92
C GLN A 32 -15.73 0.66 6.75
N VAL A 33 -14.81 1.62 6.68
CA VAL A 33 -13.75 1.65 5.68
C VAL A 33 -12.89 0.41 5.81
N SER A 34 -12.47 0.04 7.03
CA SER A 34 -11.64 -1.13 7.28
C SER A 34 -12.30 -2.43 6.78
N GLU A 35 -13.60 -2.59 7.01
CA GLU A 35 -14.35 -3.76 6.56
C GLU A 35 -14.51 -3.80 5.03
N LEU A 36 -14.85 -2.67 4.41
CA LEU A 36 -14.96 -2.57 2.95
C LEU A 36 -13.60 -2.80 2.27
N GLU A 37 -12.51 -2.27 2.82
CA GLU A 37 -11.15 -2.52 2.33
C GLU A 37 -10.77 -3.99 2.41
N LYS A 38 -11.18 -4.69 3.49
CA LYS A 38 -10.98 -6.13 3.63
C LYS A 38 -11.72 -6.90 2.54
N GLN A 39 -13.00 -6.61 2.32
CA GLN A 39 -13.80 -7.26 1.27
C GLN A 39 -13.23 -6.97 -0.13
N ILE A 40 -12.81 -5.73 -0.39
CA ILE A 40 -12.12 -5.36 -1.64
C ILE A 40 -10.83 -6.18 -1.81
N ARG A 41 -10.06 -6.38 -0.74
CA ARG A 41 -8.83 -7.16 -0.79
C ARG A 41 -9.10 -8.63 -1.09
N GLU A 42 -10.12 -9.22 -0.48
CA GLU A 42 -10.54 -10.60 -0.73
C GLU A 42 -11.00 -10.79 -2.18
N LEU A 43 -11.88 -9.92 -2.68
CA LEU A 43 -12.32 -9.94 -4.08
C LEU A 43 -11.16 -9.75 -5.06
N LYS A 44 -10.21 -8.85 -4.76
CA LYS A 44 -9.00 -8.67 -5.57
C LYS A 44 -8.09 -9.89 -5.55
N ASN A 45 -8.00 -10.62 -4.43
CA ASN A 45 -7.23 -11.86 -4.38
C ASN A 45 -7.84 -12.91 -5.29
N VAL A 46 -9.15 -13.17 -5.17
CA VAL A 46 -9.84 -14.14 -6.04
C VAL A 46 -9.68 -13.75 -7.51
N ARG A 47 -9.98 -12.49 -7.85
CA ARG A 47 -9.86 -11.99 -9.22
C ARG A 47 -8.44 -12.12 -9.77
N ASN A 48 -7.43 -11.59 -9.06
CA ASN A 48 -6.08 -11.45 -9.63
C ASN A 48 -5.19 -12.69 -9.45
N LYS A 49 -5.42 -13.50 -8.40
CA LYS A 49 -4.53 -14.61 -8.05
C LYS A 49 -5.10 -15.97 -8.39
N GLU A 50 -6.43 -16.09 -8.42
CA GLU A 50 -7.09 -17.36 -8.73
C GLU A 50 -7.60 -17.32 -10.18
N LEU A 51 -8.47 -16.38 -10.51
CA LEU A 51 -9.16 -16.36 -11.81
C LEU A 51 -8.30 -15.83 -12.96
N GLU A 52 -7.64 -14.68 -12.80
CA GLU A 52 -6.88 -14.03 -13.88
C GLU A 52 -5.73 -14.90 -14.44
N PRO A 53 -4.94 -15.64 -13.64
CA PRO A 53 -3.92 -16.54 -14.16
C PRO A 53 -4.50 -17.71 -14.96
N GLU A 54 -5.62 -18.29 -14.51
CA GLU A 54 -6.29 -19.39 -15.23
C GLU A 54 -6.85 -18.90 -16.57
N ILE A 55 -7.53 -17.75 -16.57
CA ILE A 55 -8.12 -17.14 -17.76
C ILE A 55 -7.02 -16.75 -18.76
N THR A 56 -5.96 -16.07 -18.31
CA THR A 56 -4.87 -15.64 -19.20
C THR A 56 -4.06 -16.82 -19.72
N ALA A 57 -3.82 -17.87 -18.91
CA ALA A 57 -3.18 -19.09 -19.37
C ALA A 57 -4.00 -19.80 -20.46
N PHE A 58 -5.33 -19.88 -20.29
CA PHE A 58 -6.22 -20.43 -21.30
C PHE A 58 -6.21 -19.59 -22.59
N MET A 59 -6.36 -18.26 -22.46
CA MET A 59 -6.35 -17.34 -23.61
C MET A 59 -5.04 -17.41 -24.39
N ASN A 60 -3.90 -17.47 -23.70
CA ASN A 60 -2.58 -17.60 -24.33
C ASN A 60 -2.41 -18.98 -24.99
N LYS A 61 -2.83 -20.07 -24.33
CA LYS A 61 -2.73 -21.43 -24.87
C LYS A 61 -3.48 -21.59 -26.19
N TYR A 62 -4.65 -20.96 -26.31
CA TYR A 62 -5.50 -21.07 -27.51
C TYR A 62 -5.44 -19.83 -28.41
N ASN A 63 -4.50 -18.91 -28.16
CA ASN A 63 -4.32 -17.65 -28.90
C ASN A 63 -5.61 -16.82 -29.02
N VAL A 64 -6.45 -16.84 -27.98
CA VAL A 64 -7.67 -16.04 -27.87
C VAL A 64 -7.27 -14.64 -27.41
N LYS A 65 -7.43 -13.64 -28.28
CA LYS A 65 -7.05 -12.25 -27.96
C LYS A 65 -8.15 -11.49 -27.22
N ASP A 66 -9.39 -11.65 -27.69
CA ASP A 66 -10.57 -10.94 -27.19
C ASP A 66 -11.67 -11.94 -26.83
N LEU A 67 -12.31 -11.74 -25.68
CA LEU A 67 -13.47 -12.48 -25.21
C LEU A 67 -14.64 -11.51 -25.03
N ASN A 68 -15.79 -11.81 -25.63
CA ASN A 68 -16.99 -11.00 -25.43
C ASN A 68 -17.68 -11.40 -24.12
N THR A 69 -18.10 -10.41 -23.34
CA THR A 69 -18.90 -10.57 -22.12
C THR A 69 -20.18 -9.75 -22.25
N ASP A 70 -21.17 -10.02 -21.40
CA ASP A 70 -22.45 -9.28 -21.39
C ASP A 70 -22.26 -7.76 -21.21
N ASN A 71 -21.16 -7.35 -20.58
CA ASN A 71 -20.81 -5.96 -20.30
C ASN A 71 -19.65 -5.40 -21.15
N GLY A 72 -19.23 -6.09 -22.23
CA GLY A 72 -18.21 -5.59 -23.14
C GLY A 72 -17.23 -6.64 -23.67
N LYS A 73 -15.95 -6.28 -23.80
CA LYS A 73 -14.89 -7.20 -24.25
C LYS A 73 -13.74 -7.26 -23.25
N LEU A 74 -13.27 -8.45 -22.92
CA LEU A 74 -12.05 -8.71 -22.18
C LEU A 74 -10.92 -9.01 -23.17
N ARG A 75 -9.85 -8.22 -23.11
CA ARG A 75 -8.66 -8.41 -23.94
C ARG A 75 -7.52 -8.93 -23.07
N CYS A 76 -6.89 -10.03 -23.47
CA CYS A 76 -5.63 -10.46 -22.87
C CYS A 76 -4.52 -9.52 -23.36
N GLN A 77 -4.05 -8.63 -22.49
CA GLN A 77 -2.99 -7.67 -22.82
C GLN A 77 -1.67 -8.11 -22.19
N GLU A 78 -0.62 -8.17 -22.99
CA GLU A 78 0.74 -8.37 -22.50
C GLU A 78 1.33 -7.03 -22.03
N PHE A 79 1.60 -6.92 -20.73
CA PHE A 79 2.31 -5.78 -20.18
C PHE A 79 3.79 -6.12 -19.98
N LYS A 80 4.65 -5.50 -20.78
CA LYS A 80 6.10 -5.55 -20.58
C LYS A 80 6.51 -4.39 -19.66
N THR A 81 6.78 -4.69 -18.40
CA THR A 81 7.26 -3.70 -17.43
C THR A 81 8.69 -4.04 -16.99
N LYS A 82 9.51 -3.02 -16.78
CA LYS A 82 10.86 -3.21 -16.23
C LYS A 82 10.72 -3.66 -14.78
N LYS A 83 11.47 -4.71 -14.40
CA LYS A 83 11.55 -5.16 -13.00
C LYS A 83 12.04 -4.00 -12.13
N GLY A 84 11.45 -3.85 -10.94
CA GLY A 84 11.85 -2.82 -9.98
C GLY A 84 13.33 -2.91 -9.61
N LEU A 85 13.93 -1.76 -9.27
CA LEU A 85 15.31 -1.69 -8.79
C LEU A 85 15.45 -2.46 -7.47
N ASN A 86 16.38 -3.41 -7.43
CA ASN A 86 16.70 -4.25 -6.29
C ASN A 86 18.22 -4.23 -6.07
N LYS A 87 18.70 -4.62 -4.88
CA LYS A 87 20.13 -4.52 -4.54
C LYS A 87 21.03 -5.18 -5.60
N GLN A 88 20.61 -6.33 -6.12
CA GLN A 88 21.38 -7.10 -7.11
C GLN A 88 21.44 -6.39 -8.46
N ASN A 89 20.33 -5.84 -8.97
CA ASN A 89 20.35 -5.13 -10.25
C ASN A 89 21.07 -3.79 -10.17
N ILE A 90 21.02 -3.10 -9.02
CA ILE A 90 21.79 -1.89 -8.78
C ILE A 90 23.28 -2.25 -8.75
N ALA A 91 23.66 -3.31 -8.04
CA ALA A 91 25.06 -3.76 -7.97
C ALA A 91 25.60 -4.21 -9.33
N GLN A 92 24.84 -5.01 -10.08
CA GLN A 92 25.23 -5.45 -11.43
C GLN A 92 25.43 -4.26 -12.38
N ASN A 93 24.48 -3.31 -12.40
CA ASN A 93 24.58 -2.15 -13.26
C ASN A 93 25.72 -1.21 -12.84
N LEU A 94 26.00 -1.09 -11.53
CA LEU A 94 27.08 -0.23 -11.02
C LEU A 94 28.47 -0.87 -11.15
N ALA A 95 28.57 -2.20 -11.17
CA ALA A 95 29.84 -2.91 -11.30
C ALA A 95 30.59 -2.57 -12.60
N GLU A 96 29.86 -2.16 -13.64
CA GLU A 96 30.44 -1.72 -14.91
C GLU A 96 31.12 -0.34 -14.84
N PHE A 97 30.76 0.49 -13.85
CA PHE A 97 31.17 1.90 -13.76
C PHE A 97 31.94 2.24 -12.47
N VAL A 98 31.91 1.35 -11.48
CA VAL A 98 32.49 1.58 -10.14
C VAL A 98 33.51 0.50 -9.84
N ALA A 99 34.65 0.89 -9.25
CA ALA A 99 35.67 -0.05 -8.79
C ALA A 99 35.07 -1.08 -7.80
N PRO A 100 35.44 -2.37 -7.88
CA PRO A 100 34.85 -3.44 -7.06
C PRO A 100 34.88 -3.13 -5.56
N GLU A 101 35.95 -2.48 -5.09
CA GLU A 101 36.17 -2.10 -3.70
C GLU A 101 35.14 -1.10 -3.15
N LYS A 102 34.57 -0.24 -4.02
CA LYS A 102 33.61 0.81 -3.65
C LYS A 102 32.17 0.44 -3.99
N LEU A 103 31.96 -0.71 -4.63
CA LEU A 103 30.65 -1.11 -5.13
C LEU A 103 29.66 -1.33 -3.99
N ASP A 104 30.07 -2.07 -2.95
CA ASP A 104 29.21 -2.36 -1.81
C ASP A 104 28.85 -1.09 -1.03
N ASP A 105 29.82 -0.19 -0.83
CA ASP A 105 29.59 1.10 -0.19
C ASP A 105 28.62 1.98 -1.00
N ALA A 106 28.81 2.05 -2.31
CA ALA A 106 27.92 2.81 -3.21
C ALA A 106 26.48 2.26 -3.18
N VAL A 107 26.32 0.94 -3.26
CA VAL A 107 25.01 0.27 -3.21
C VAL A 107 24.35 0.49 -1.86
N ASN A 108 25.10 0.36 -0.76
CA ASN A 108 24.58 0.56 0.59
C ASN A 108 24.13 2.00 0.82
N ARG A 109 24.86 2.99 0.28
CA ARG A 109 24.49 4.41 0.35
C ARG A 109 23.18 4.71 -0.37
N ILE A 110 23.01 4.18 -1.59
CA ILE A 110 21.79 4.36 -2.41
C ILE A 110 20.54 3.77 -1.73
N ILE A 111 20.72 2.72 -0.94
CA ILE A 111 19.62 2.05 -0.25
C ILE A 111 19.31 2.71 1.09
N THR A 112 20.34 3.08 1.85
CA THR A 112 20.21 3.47 3.27
C THR A 112 20.02 4.98 3.45
N ASP A 113 20.73 5.82 2.70
CA ASP A 113 20.71 7.29 2.88
C ASP A 113 19.48 7.95 2.22
N ARG A 114 18.36 7.23 2.16
CA ARG A 114 17.13 7.76 1.57
C ARG A 114 16.47 8.74 2.56
N PRO A 115 16.03 9.92 2.11
CA PRO A 115 15.43 10.91 2.99
C PRO A 115 14.14 10.38 3.61
N ILE A 116 14.04 10.49 4.94
CA ILE A 116 12.84 10.11 5.70
C ILE A 116 11.86 11.29 5.66
N VAL A 117 10.70 11.08 5.03
CA VAL A 117 9.62 12.09 5.02
C VAL A 117 8.65 11.80 6.17
N LEU A 118 8.65 12.67 7.17
CA LEU A 118 7.72 12.58 8.30
C LEU A 118 6.32 13.01 7.89
N LYS A 119 5.33 12.14 8.11
CA LYS A 119 3.90 12.42 7.91
C LYS A 119 3.14 12.02 9.15
N TYR A 120 2.42 12.96 9.75
CA TYR A 120 1.55 12.70 10.91
C TYR A 120 0.21 12.12 10.43
N LYS A 121 -0.20 10.98 10.99
CA LYS A 121 -1.47 10.31 10.70
C LYS A 121 -2.06 9.70 11.96
N ILE A 122 -3.39 9.69 12.06
CA ILE A 122 -4.11 8.97 13.13
C ILE A 122 -3.93 7.48 12.89
N LYS A 123 -3.55 6.72 13.92
CA LYS A 123 -3.39 5.26 13.87
C LYS A 123 -4.17 4.63 15.02
N LYS A 124 -5.10 3.73 14.69
CA LYS A 124 -5.75 2.87 15.68
C LYS A 124 -4.72 1.89 16.27
N MET A 125 -4.55 1.90 17.58
CA MET A 125 -3.72 0.91 18.28
C MET A 125 -4.59 -0.29 18.69
N LYS A 126 -4.08 -1.51 18.45
CA LYS A 126 -4.68 -2.73 19.01
C LYS A 126 -4.37 -2.75 20.51
N ARG A 127 -5.37 -3.12 21.33
CA ARG A 127 -5.11 -3.57 22.71
C ARG A 127 -4.57 -4.98 22.68
#